data_AF-C6F5U3-F1
#
_entry.id   AF-C6F5U3-F1
#
_cell.length_a   1.000
_cell.length_b   1.000
_cell.length_c   1.000
_cell.angle_alpha   90.00
_cell.angle_beta   90.00
_cell.angle_gamma   90.00
#
_symmetry.space_group_name_H-M   'P 1'
#
loop_
_entity.id
_entity.type
_entity.pdbx_description
1 polymer ?
#
loop_
_entity_poly.entity_id
_entity_poly.type
_entity_poly.pdbx_seq_one_letter_code
_entity_poly.pdbx_strand_id
1 'polypeptide(L)' 'LTCDSSGPAALKNMVQAMRAEFGTELVTAAITADDSSGGKLDDADYAGAAQYFDWYNVMTY' A
#
# COMPACT_ATOMS: atom_id res chain seq x y z
N LEU A 1 -1.54 16.31 16.28
CA LEU A 1 -1.21 15.38 15.20
C LEU A 1 -1.33 13.97 15.79
N THR A 2 -2.11 13.09 15.16
CA THR A 2 -2.28 11.69 15.59
C THR A 2 -1.66 10.78 14.54
N CYS A 3 -1.01 9.70 14.97
CA CYS A 3 -0.45 8.70 14.05
C CYS A 3 -1.57 7.81 13.50
N ASP A 4 -1.37 7.25 12.30
CA ASP A 4 -2.22 6.18 11.78
C ASP A 4 -1.99 4.89 12.60
N SER A 5 -3.08 4.17 12.86
CA SER A 5 -3.06 2.86 13.52
C SER A 5 -4.12 1.94 12.93
N SER A 6 -4.36 2.06 11.61
CA SER A 6 -5.44 1.35 10.91
C SER A 6 -5.19 -0.15 10.78
N GLY A 7 -3.97 -0.59 11.04
CA GLY A 7 -3.54 -2.00 11.01
C GLY A 7 -3.14 -2.49 9.62
N PRO A 8 -2.46 -3.66 9.53
CA PRO A 8 -1.74 -4.05 8.32
C PRO A 8 -2.62 -4.28 7.09
N ALA A 9 -3.89 -4.66 7.29
CA ALA A 9 -4.83 -4.96 6.21
C ALA A 9 -5.46 -3.71 5.56
N ALA A 10 -5.30 -2.52 6.15
CA ALA A 10 -5.99 -1.32 5.71
C ALA A 10 -5.65 -0.95 4.25
N LEU A 11 -4.36 -0.99 3.89
CA LEU A 11 -3.89 -0.70 2.52
C LEU A 11 -4.52 -1.66 1.51
N LYS A 12 -4.50 -2.96 1.80
CA LYS A 12 -5.09 -4.01 0.95
C LYS A 12 -6.59 -3.78 0.74
N ASN A 13 -7.34 -3.54 1.81
CA ASN A 13 -8.77 -3.33 1.74
C ASN A 13 -9.12 -2.08 0.91
N MET A 14 -8.35 -1.00 1.09
CA MET A 14 -8.50 0.23 0.32
C MET A 14 -8.25 -0.01 -1.17
N VAL A 15 -7.11 -0.63 -1.54
CA VAL A 15 -6.80 -0.84 -2.96
C VAL A 15 -7.72 -1.86 -3.61
N GLN A 16 -8.21 -2.86 -2.87
CA GLN A 16 -9.22 -3.78 -3.37
C GLN A 16 -10.51 -3.04 -3.76
N ALA A 17 -10.96 -2.09 -2.94
CA ALA A 17 -12.11 -1.26 -3.25
C ALA A 17 -11.84 -0.34 -4.46
N MET A 18 -10.66 0.27 -4.54
CA MET A 18 -10.27 1.08 -5.70
C MET A 18 -10.23 0.25 -6.97
N ARG A 19 -9.62 -0.95 -6.95
CA ARG A 19 -9.58 -1.83 -8.12
C ARG A 19 -10.99 -2.25 -8.57
N ALA A 20 -11.91 -2.46 -7.63
CA ALA A 20 -13.31 -2.75 -7.97
C ALA A 20 -14.01 -1.58 -8.66
N GLU A 21 -13.72 -0.34 -8.24
CA GLU A 21 -14.31 0.88 -8.82
C GLU A 21 -13.68 1.24 -10.18
N PHE A 22 -12.35 1.25 -10.26
CA PHE A 22 -11.60 1.73 -11.43
C PHE A 22 -11.45 0.66 -12.53
N GLY A 23 -11.71 -0.62 -12.23
CA GLY A 23 -11.69 -1.70 -13.22
C GLY A 23 -10.34 -1.79 -13.93
N THR A 24 -10.32 -1.48 -15.23
CA THR A 24 -9.14 -1.55 -16.09
C THR A 24 -8.31 -0.26 -16.15
N GLU A 25 -8.74 0.80 -15.46
CA GLU A 25 -7.93 2.01 -15.32
C GLU A 25 -6.73 1.77 -14.38
N LEU A 26 -5.77 2.69 -14.42
CA LEU A 26 -4.55 2.60 -13.63
C LEU A 26 -4.81 2.92 -12.15
N VAL A 27 -4.37 2.03 -11.27
CA VAL A 27 -4.30 2.20 -9.82
C VAL A 27 -2.87 1.97 -9.39
N THR A 28 -2.20 3.03 -8.94
CA THR A 28 -0.80 3.00 -8.50
C THR A 28 -0.66 3.65 -7.13
N ALA A 29 0.40 3.32 -6.40
CA ALA A 29 0.68 3.94 -5.10
C ALA A 29 2.16 4.30 -4.97
N ALA A 30 2.42 5.48 -4.41
CA ALA A 30 3.74 5.80 -3.86
C ALA A 30 3.86 5.17 -2.47
N ILE A 31 4.94 4.43 -2.24
CA ILE A 31 5.16 3.68 -0.99
C ILE A 31 6.51 4.02 -0.35
N THR A 32 6.61 3.77 0.95
CA THR A 32 7.85 3.94 1.71
C THR A 32 8.96 3.00 1.21
N ALA A 33 10.21 3.44 1.35
CA ALA A 33 11.41 2.62 1.14
C ALA A 33 12.05 2.16 2.47
N ASP A 34 11.34 2.29 3.60
CA ASP A 34 11.85 1.93 4.93
C ASP A 34 11.78 0.41 5.15
N ASP A 35 12.89 -0.25 4.80
CA ASP A 35 13.16 -1.69 4.99
C ASP A 35 13.98 -1.97 6.26
N SER A 36 13.95 -1.06 7.24
CA SER A 36 14.52 -1.35 8.56
C SER A 36 13.65 -2.39 9.28
N SER A 37 14.24 -3.17 10.18
CA SER A 37 13.49 -4.17 10.96
C SER A 37 12.42 -3.49 11.81
N GLY A 38 11.15 -3.84 11.60
CA GLY A 38 10.00 -3.18 12.23
C GLY A 38 9.72 -1.79 11.66
N GLY A 39 10.23 -1.51 10.46
CA GLY A 39 10.00 -0.27 9.71
C GLY A 39 8.66 -0.27 9.00
N LYS A 40 8.40 0.81 8.26
CA LYS A 40 7.08 1.02 7.65
C LYS A 40 6.68 -0.01 6.59
N LEU A 41 7.64 -0.72 5.98
CA LEU A 41 7.34 -1.83 5.09
C LEU A 41 6.77 -3.05 5.84
N ASP A 42 7.20 -3.27 7.09
CA ASP A 42 6.73 -4.39 7.92
C ASP A 42 5.34 -4.15 8.53
N ASP A 43 4.95 -2.87 8.70
CA ASP A 43 3.70 -2.48 9.37
C ASP A 43 2.43 -2.64 8.50
N ALA A 44 2.57 -2.92 7.20
CA ALA A 44 1.43 -3.08 6.29
C ALA A 44 1.59 -4.25 5.30
N ASP A 45 0.47 -4.84 4.89
CA ASP A 45 0.44 -5.95 3.95
C ASP A 45 0.60 -5.48 2.48
N TYR A 46 1.79 -4.98 2.13
CA TYR A 46 2.12 -4.57 0.76
C TYR A 46 2.05 -5.75 -0.21
N ALA A 47 2.45 -6.95 0.21
CA ALA A 47 2.38 -8.14 -0.62
C ALA A 47 0.93 -8.51 -0.99
N GLY A 48 0.02 -8.49 -0.02
CA GLY A 48 -1.40 -8.75 -0.24
C GLY A 48 -2.08 -7.65 -1.04
N ALA A 49 -1.63 -6.39 -0.92
CA ALA A 49 -2.11 -5.27 -1.70
C ALA A 49 -1.59 -5.25 -3.16
N ALA A 50 -0.40 -5.79 -3.42
CA ALA A 50 0.30 -5.69 -4.71
C ALA A 50 -0.52 -6.21 -5.88
N GLN A 51 -1.31 -7.27 -5.69
CA GLN A 51 -2.16 -7.86 -6.73
C GLN A 51 -3.25 -6.91 -7.27
N TYR A 52 -3.56 -5.83 -6.54
CA TYR A 52 -4.57 -4.86 -6.93
C TYR A 52 -3.98 -3.58 -7.53
N PHE A 53 -2.68 -3.34 -7.35
CA PHE A 53 -1.97 -2.22 -7.97
C PHE A 53 -1.41 -2.64 -9.33
N ASP A 54 -1.32 -1.69 -10.25
CA ASP A 54 -0.56 -1.88 -11.49
C ASP A 54 0.94 -1.90 -11.20
N TRP A 55 1.41 -1.00 -10.32
CA TRP A 55 2.77 -0.99 -9.78
C TRP A 55 2.89 -0.06 -8.57
N TYR A 56 4.06 -0.14 -7.90
CA TYR A 56 4.47 0.76 -6.83
C TYR A 56 5.52 1.78 -7.29
N ASN A 57 5.39 3.02 -6.80
CA ASN A 57 6.39 4.06 -6.92
C ASN A 57 7.16 4.16 -5.59
N VAL A 58 8.25 3.38 -5.46
CA VAL A 58 9.01 3.31 -4.21
C VAL A 58 9.80 4.62 -3.99
N MET A 59 9.58 5.28 -2.86
CA MET A 59 10.20 6.57 -2.52
C MET A 59 11.63 6.39 -1.99
N THR A 60 12.57 6.07 -2.89
CA THR A 60 13.99 5.80 -2.60
C THR A 60 14.86 7.07 -2.63
N TYR A 61 14.49 8.08 -1.83
CA TYR A 61 15.18 9.37 -1.72
C TYR A 61 15.16 9.93 -0.30
#